data_AF-A0A2R6E9F2-F1
#
_entry.id   AF-A0A2R6E9F2-F1
#
_cell.length_a   1.000
_cell.length_b   1.000
_cell.length_c   1.000
_cell.angle_alpha   90.00
_cell.angle_beta   90.00
_cell.angle_gamma   90.00
#
_symmetry.space_group_name_H-M   'P 1'
#
loop_
_entity.id
_entity.type
_entity.pdbx_description
1 polymer ?
#
loop_
_entity_poly.entity_id
_entity_poly.type
_entity_poly.pdbx_seq_one_letter_code
_entity_poly.pdbx_strand_id
1 'polypeptide(L)'
;METRKVQVTGGSTYTVSLPKDWATDNDVSAGSVVRFHSEEDVLLLSPQREEDREEGTLSIDGLEGDQLTRAVMTMYVSGFDVIRFEAARVTAGQRRTIREATQGLVGLEVIEETGERVVLQDLLDSSELSVHNAVTRMRLVALTMLADAVTALVEDDDALAHDVIERDDDVDRLYYMVSRVFRTVLRNPAAATEIGFQRETVFDYQSAARQLERIADHATKIASITLEVGTVDAAVSEGLRDLQEAAEAVPETAMDALLSENSDEAVDLASDARADLPAIDARARDVGDVIRDLEDAELAQSLALVVDSLS
;
A
#
# COMPACT_ATOMS: atom_id res chain seq x y z
N MET A 1 -11.11 26.90 23.23
CA MET A 1 -11.66 27.34 21.93
C MET A 1 -11.74 28.85 21.95
N GLU A 2 -10.95 29.52 21.11
CA GLU A 2 -10.89 30.97 21.04
C GLU A 2 -11.59 31.43 19.75
N THR A 3 -12.45 32.45 19.83
CA THR A 3 -13.22 32.93 18.67
C THR A 3 -12.75 34.31 18.22
N ARG A 4 -12.82 34.58 16.92
CA ARG A 4 -12.52 35.89 16.32
C ARG A 4 -13.66 36.35 15.43
N LYS A 5 -13.87 37.66 15.37
CA LYS A 5 -14.78 38.26 14.40
C LYS A 5 -14.02 38.51 13.10
N VAL A 6 -14.65 38.15 12.00
CA VAL A 6 -14.17 38.53 10.66
C VAL A 6 -14.43 40.02 10.45
N GLN A 7 -13.45 40.71 9.88
CA GLN A 7 -13.50 42.12 9.52
C GLN A 7 -13.44 42.27 8.00
N VAL A 8 -14.03 43.33 7.45
CA VAL A 8 -13.92 43.64 6.01
C VAL A 8 -12.91 44.76 5.84
N THR A 9 -11.88 44.52 5.04
CA THR A 9 -10.86 45.50 4.70
C THR A 9 -10.88 45.74 3.18
N GLY A 10 -10.83 47.00 2.74
CA GLY A 10 -10.78 47.35 1.32
C GLY A 10 -12.06 47.04 0.52
N GLY A 11 -13.17 46.68 1.17
CA GLY A 11 -14.49 46.47 0.55
C GLY A 11 -14.73 45.09 -0.07
N SER A 12 -13.68 44.30 -0.32
CA SER A 12 -13.78 42.98 -0.95
C SER A 12 -13.03 41.86 -0.23
N THR A 13 -12.25 42.18 0.81
CA THR A 13 -11.38 41.20 1.49
C THR A 13 -11.80 41.04 2.94
N TYR A 14 -11.97 39.79 3.36
CA TYR A 14 -12.16 39.43 4.76
C TYR A 14 -10.82 39.26 5.45
N THR A 15 -10.69 39.78 6.67
CA THR A 15 -9.52 39.63 7.53
C THR A 15 -9.93 39.08 8.88
N VAL A 16 -9.09 38.21 9.45
CA VAL A 16 -9.24 37.67 10.80
C VAL A 16 -7.89 37.73 11.50
N SER A 17 -7.88 38.17 12.76
CA SER A 17 -6.64 38.25 13.54
C SER A 17 -6.24 36.86 14.06
N LEU A 18 -5.01 36.45 13.80
CA LEU A 18 -4.46 35.20 14.35
C LEU A 18 -4.28 35.28 15.88
N PRO A 19 -4.45 34.17 16.63
CA PRO A 19 -4.07 34.12 18.04
C PRO A 19 -2.59 34.46 18.22
N LYS A 20 -2.28 35.36 19.15
CA LYS A 20 -0.91 35.85 19.35
C LYS A 20 0.04 34.74 19.80
N ASP A 21 -0.41 33.88 20.71
CA ASP A 21 0.39 32.78 21.25
C ASP A 21 0.72 31.80 20.12
N TRP A 22 -0.29 31.36 19.35
CA TRP A 22 -0.07 30.51 18.17
C TRP A 22 0.91 31.13 17.17
N ALA A 23 0.76 32.42 16.85
CA ALA A 23 1.65 33.09 15.91
C ALA A 23 3.09 33.15 16.44
N THR A 24 3.27 33.39 17.75
CA THR A 24 4.59 33.44 18.39
C THR A 24 5.24 32.06 18.42
N ASP A 25 4.48 31.02 18.79
CA ASP A 25 4.94 29.63 18.85
C ASP A 25 5.30 29.06 17.47
N ASN A 26 4.83 29.71 16.39
CA ASN A 26 5.07 29.30 15.00
C ASN A 26 5.93 30.30 14.21
N ASP A 27 6.61 31.23 14.90
CA ASP A 27 7.48 32.25 14.29
C ASP A 27 6.80 33.12 13.22
N VAL A 28 5.48 33.30 13.34
CA VAL A 28 4.68 34.17 12.47
C VAL A 28 4.71 35.59 13.02
N SER A 29 5.28 36.50 12.24
CA SER A 29 5.38 37.92 12.56
C SER A 29 4.91 38.79 11.40
N ALA A 30 4.95 40.11 11.55
CA ALA A 30 4.58 41.03 10.49
C ALA A 30 5.48 40.83 9.27
N GLY A 31 4.90 40.45 8.13
CA GLY A 31 5.62 40.15 6.89
C GLY A 31 5.83 38.65 6.63
N SER A 32 5.57 37.77 7.62
CA SER A 32 5.51 36.33 7.39
C SER A 32 4.40 35.98 6.41
N VAL A 33 4.66 35.03 5.52
CA VAL A 33 3.65 34.48 4.61
C VAL A 33 3.03 33.24 5.26
N VAL A 34 1.72 33.11 5.14
CA VAL A 34 0.96 31.95 5.60
C VAL A 34 0.21 31.35 4.43
N ARG A 35 0.12 30.02 4.39
CA ARG A 35 -0.69 29.29 3.41
C ARG A 35 -2.05 28.98 4.02
N PHE A 36 -3.04 28.95 3.16
CA PHE A 36 -4.39 28.54 3.50
C PHE A 36 -4.72 27.28 2.71
N HIS A 37 -5.16 26.25 3.42
CA HIS A 37 -5.65 25.01 2.85
C HIS A 37 -7.13 24.89 3.21
N SER A 38 -7.99 24.84 2.21
CA SER A 38 -9.43 24.69 2.40
C SER A 38 -9.83 23.24 2.23
N GLU A 39 -10.54 22.71 3.22
CA GLU A 39 -11.15 21.39 3.21
C GLU A 39 -12.63 21.58 3.62
N GLU A 40 -13.53 21.54 2.65
CA GLU A 40 -14.97 21.82 2.85
C GLU A 40 -15.23 23.18 3.54
N ASP A 41 -15.75 23.17 4.78
CA ASP A 41 -16.03 24.36 5.60
C ASP A 41 -14.88 24.70 6.57
N VAL A 42 -13.77 23.96 6.51
CA VAL A 42 -12.58 24.16 7.32
C VAL A 42 -11.51 24.92 6.51
N LEU A 43 -10.92 25.93 7.14
CA LEU A 43 -9.76 26.65 6.61
C LEU A 43 -8.57 26.44 7.54
N LEU A 44 -7.62 25.62 7.10
CA LEU A 44 -6.36 25.38 7.79
C LEU A 44 -5.35 26.45 7.39
N LEU A 45 -4.67 27.00 8.39
CA LEU A 45 -3.61 27.97 8.19
C LEU A 45 -2.29 27.40 8.70
N SER A 46 -1.25 27.52 7.88
CA SER A 46 0.11 27.13 8.22
C SER A 46 1.10 28.23 7.83
N PRO A 47 2.21 28.43 8.57
CA PRO A 47 3.29 29.29 8.11
C PRO A 47 3.89 28.72 6.82
N GLN A 48 4.21 29.58 5.85
CA GLN A 48 5.00 29.17 4.70
C GLN A 48 6.46 29.05 5.13
N ARG A 49 6.91 27.81 5.37
CA ARG A 49 8.33 27.49 5.57
C ARG A 49 8.96 27.10 4.23
N GLU A 50 10.24 27.45 4.02
CA GLU A 50 11.04 26.93 2.90
C GLU A 50 11.32 25.46 3.19
N GLU A 51 10.96 24.57 2.26
CA GLU A 51 11.19 23.10 2.27
C GLU A 51 11.75 22.50 3.57
N ASP A 52 10.93 22.45 4.61
CA ASP A 52 11.23 21.61 5.77
C ASP A 52 10.96 20.16 5.33
N ARG A 53 12.01 19.50 4.87
CA ARG A 53 12.01 18.06 4.63
C ARG A 53 11.82 17.36 5.96
N GLU A 54 10.89 16.43 6.02
CA GLU A 54 10.69 15.61 7.20
C GLU A 54 11.90 14.69 7.37
N GLU A 55 12.72 14.91 8.40
CA GLU A 55 13.91 14.09 8.67
C GLU A 55 13.64 13.05 9.76
N GLY A 56 14.05 11.81 9.51
CA GLY A 56 14.02 10.72 10.48
C GLY A 56 15.41 10.14 10.70
N THR A 57 15.78 9.88 11.96
CA THR A 57 17.04 9.21 12.31
C THR A 57 16.79 7.94 13.10
N LEU A 58 17.48 6.85 12.75
CA LEU A 58 17.39 5.57 13.44
C LEU A 58 18.78 4.95 13.63
N SER A 59 19.07 4.49 14.85
CA SER A 59 20.26 3.67 15.11
C SER A 59 20.04 2.25 14.56
N ILE A 60 21.02 1.74 13.82
CA ILE A 60 21.02 0.38 13.26
C ILE A 60 22.04 -0.54 13.95
N ASP A 61 22.58 -0.14 15.10
CA ASP A 61 23.50 -0.99 15.86
C ASP A 61 22.81 -2.30 16.25
N GLY A 62 23.35 -3.43 15.77
CA GLY A 62 22.81 -4.76 16.01
C GLY A 62 21.62 -5.17 15.13
N LEU A 63 21.20 -4.34 14.16
CA LEU A 63 20.18 -4.72 13.18
C LEU A 63 20.84 -5.37 11.95
N GLU A 64 20.35 -6.55 11.57
CA GLU A 64 20.80 -7.33 10.41
C GLU A 64 19.61 -8.01 9.71
N GLY A 65 19.79 -8.36 8.42
CA GLY A 65 18.78 -9.06 7.61
C GLY A 65 17.40 -8.42 7.67
N ASP A 66 16.36 -9.23 7.84
CA ASP A 66 14.96 -8.80 7.86
C ASP A 66 14.66 -7.70 8.90
N GLN A 67 15.38 -7.67 10.03
CA GLN A 67 15.17 -6.63 11.04
C GLN A 67 15.57 -5.27 10.49
N LEU A 68 16.67 -5.21 9.74
CA LEU A 68 17.13 -4.00 9.09
C LEU A 68 16.24 -3.65 7.90
N THR A 69 15.80 -4.62 7.10
CA THR A 69 14.80 -4.39 6.04
C THR A 69 13.53 -3.75 6.60
N ARG A 70 12.96 -4.32 7.67
CA ARG A 70 11.78 -3.75 8.34
C ARG A 70 12.03 -2.36 8.89
N ALA A 71 13.23 -2.07 9.37
CA ALA A 71 13.60 -0.73 9.82
C ALA A 71 13.59 0.28 8.66
N VAL A 72 14.13 -0.09 7.49
CA VAL A 72 14.07 0.73 6.27
C VAL A 72 12.62 0.98 5.85
N MET A 73 11.83 -0.07 5.70
CA MET A 73 10.41 0.05 5.34
C MET A 73 9.64 0.90 6.35
N THR A 74 9.89 0.73 7.66
CA THR A 74 9.23 1.51 8.72
C THR A 74 9.52 3.00 8.59
N MET A 75 10.78 3.37 8.36
CA MET A 75 11.17 4.77 8.20
C MET A 75 10.58 5.36 6.91
N TYR A 76 10.57 4.59 5.81
CA TYR A 76 9.94 5.00 4.55
C TYR A 76 8.45 5.26 4.70
N VAL A 77 7.70 4.29 5.22
CA VAL A 77 6.24 4.42 5.38
C VAL A 77 5.91 5.51 6.41
N SER A 78 6.80 5.75 7.39
CA SER A 78 6.66 6.89 8.30
C SER A 78 6.75 8.24 7.60
N GLY A 79 7.08 8.27 6.30
CA GLY A 79 7.01 9.44 5.41
C GLY A 79 8.01 10.52 5.77
N PHE A 80 9.23 10.12 6.10
CA PHE A 80 10.37 11.02 6.13
C PHE A 80 10.92 11.19 4.70
N ASP A 81 11.29 12.42 4.35
CA ASP A 81 11.93 12.77 3.09
C ASP A 81 13.44 12.55 3.14
N VAL A 82 14.02 12.60 4.35
CA VAL A 82 15.42 12.25 4.62
C VAL A 82 15.47 11.23 5.74
N ILE A 83 16.03 10.05 5.47
CA ILE A 83 16.17 8.99 6.46
C ILE A 83 17.65 8.77 6.73
N ARG A 84 18.06 8.91 8.00
CA ARG A 84 19.44 8.73 8.45
C ARG A 84 19.53 7.45 9.29
N PHE A 85 20.27 6.47 8.81
CA PHE A 85 20.63 5.28 9.57
C PHE A 85 22.03 5.45 10.15
N GLU A 86 22.16 5.41 11.47
CA GLU A 86 23.43 5.64 12.18
C GLU A 86 23.88 4.38 12.93
N ALA A 87 25.19 4.13 12.97
CA ALA A 87 25.78 3.05 13.75
C ALA A 87 27.21 3.41 14.17
N ALA A 88 27.71 2.76 15.22
CA ALA A 88 29.13 2.87 15.58
C ALA A 88 30.06 2.45 14.43
N ARG A 89 29.61 1.45 13.64
CA ARG A 89 30.22 1.09 12.36
C ARG A 89 29.22 0.39 11.46
N VAL A 90 28.88 1.00 10.34
CA VAL A 90 28.00 0.40 9.31
C VAL A 90 28.76 -0.72 8.58
N THR A 91 28.26 -1.95 8.71
CA THR A 91 28.89 -3.13 8.10
C THR A 91 28.58 -3.23 6.60
N ALA A 92 29.33 -4.07 5.86
CA ALA A 92 29.03 -4.33 4.45
C ALA A 92 27.69 -5.05 4.25
N GLY A 93 27.30 -5.91 5.19
CA GLY A 93 26.00 -6.59 5.20
C GLY A 93 24.86 -5.58 5.36
N GLN A 94 24.98 -4.67 6.33
CA GLN A 94 23.97 -3.62 6.55
C GLN A 94 23.80 -2.71 5.33
N ARG A 95 24.89 -2.30 4.67
CA ARG A 95 24.79 -1.53 3.41
C ARG A 95 24.05 -2.28 2.33
N ARG A 96 24.34 -3.58 2.17
CA ARG A 96 23.69 -4.42 1.17
C ARG A 96 22.18 -4.50 1.44
N THR A 97 21.80 -4.84 2.67
CA THR A 97 20.39 -4.92 3.08
C THR A 97 19.66 -3.58 2.90
N ILE A 98 20.29 -2.45 3.28
CA ILE A 98 19.68 -1.13 3.07
C ILE A 98 19.47 -0.86 1.57
N ARG A 99 20.45 -1.17 0.71
CA ARG A 99 20.33 -0.96 -0.74
C ARG A 99 19.25 -1.85 -1.35
N GLU A 100 19.23 -3.13 -1.00
CA GLU A 100 18.21 -4.09 -1.46
C GLU A 100 16.81 -3.63 -1.04
N ALA A 101 16.62 -3.26 0.23
CA ALA A 101 15.35 -2.72 0.71
C ALA A 101 14.95 -1.41 -0.01
N THR A 102 15.92 -0.55 -0.33
CA THR A 102 15.66 0.72 -1.03
C THR A 102 15.20 0.49 -2.48
N GLN A 103 15.69 -0.56 -3.16
CA GLN A 103 15.28 -0.89 -4.53
C GLN A 103 13.79 -1.27 -4.63
N GLY A 104 13.24 -1.88 -3.59
CA GLY A 104 11.81 -2.19 -3.46
C GLY A 104 10.92 -0.99 -3.12
N LEU A 105 11.46 0.23 -3.05
CA LEU A 105 10.72 1.43 -2.66
C LEU A 105 10.60 2.44 -3.82
N VAL A 106 9.55 3.26 -3.78
CA VAL A 106 9.31 4.30 -4.80
C VAL A 106 9.93 5.61 -4.32
N GLY A 107 10.81 6.19 -5.14
CA GLY A 107 11.39 7.53 -4.97
C GLY A 107 12.57 7.65 -4.02
N LEU A 108 12.86 6.62 -3.25
CA LEU A 108 13.92 6.65 -2.24
C LEU A 108 15.28 6.28 -2.85
N GLU A 109 16.29 7.12 -2.65
CA GLU A 109 17.65 6.90 -3.14
C GLU A 109 18.70 7.05 -2.05
N VAL A 110 19.78 6.28 -2.15
CA VAL A 110 20.93 6.39 -1.24
C VAL A 110 21.79 7.58 -1.68
N ILE A 111 21.80 8.65 -0.89
CA ILE A 111 22.58 9.87 -1.21
C ILE A 111 23.93 9.92 -0.49
N GLU A 112 24.08 9.21 0.62
CA GLU A 112 25.32 9.19 1.40
C GLU A 112 25.56 7.83 2.04
N GLU A 113 26.80 7.34 1.94
CA GLU A 113 27.26 6.16 2.67
C GLU A 113 28.65 6.40 3.26
N THR A 114 28.77 6.30 4.59
CA THR A 114 30.04 6.47 5.30
C THR A 114 30.33 5.27 6.20
N GLY A 115 31.38 5.35 7.02
CA GLY A 115 31.67 4.34 8.04
C GLY A 115 30.63 4.30 9.17
N GLU A 116 29.91 5.39 9.40
CA GLU A 116 29.09 5.63 10.59
C GLU A 116 27.61 5.86 10.27
N ARG A 117 27.27 6.16 9.00
CA ARG A 117 25.88 6.37 8.59
C ARG A 117 25.59 6.02 7.13
N VAL A 118 24.32 5.80 6.85
CA VAL A 118 23.71 5.75 5.50
C VAL A 118 22.56 6.74 5.48
N VAL A 119 22.49 7.59 4.46
CA VAL A 119 21.40 8.56 4.29
C VAL A 119 20.63 8.24 3.02
N LEU A 120 19.32 8.05 3.19
CA LEU A 120 18.36 7.91 2.11
C LEU A 120 17.60 9.22 1.96
N GLN A 121 17.27 9.57 0.73
CA GLN A 121 16.47 10.74 0.43
C GLN A 121 15.39 10.38 -0.58
N ASP A 122 14.17 10.84 -0.31
CA ASP A 122 13.13 10.83 -1.32
C ASP A 122 13.43 11.90 -2.38
N LEU A 123 13.42 11.48 -3.63
CA LEU A 123 13.65 12.32 -4.79
C LEU A 123 12.36 12.63 -5.56
N LEU A 124 11.24 12.01 -5.18
CA LEU A 124 9.95 12.28 -5.80
C LEU A 124 9.18 13.31 -4.98
N ASP A 125 8.54 14.24 -5.68
CA ASP A 125 7.55 15.10 -5.03
C ASP A 125 6.28 14.26 -4.81
N SER A 126 5.80 14.19 -3.57
CA SER A 126 4.60 13.42 -3.20
C SER A 126 3.34 13.85 -3.98
N SER A 127 3.33 15.06 -4.55
CA SER A 127 2.27 15.54 -5.46
C SER A 127 2.32 14.93 -6.86
N GLU A 128 3.45 14.34 -7.27
CA GLU A 128 3.59 13.65 -8.58
C GLU A 128 3.12 12.18 -8.54
N LEU A 129 2.95 11.62 -7.35
CA LEU A 129 2.54 10.22 -7.16
C LEU A 129 1.03 10.11 -6.95
N SER A 130 0.32 9.77 -8.03
CA SER A 130 -1.12 9.47 -7.94
C SER A 130 -1.36 8.17 -7.16
N VAL A 131 -1.81 8.31 -5.92
CA VAL A 131 -2.25 7.19 -5.06
C VAL A 131 -3.34 6.35 -5.73
N HIS A 132 -4.23 7.00 -6.49
CA HIS A 132 -5.23 6.32 -7.32
C HIS A 132 -4.58 5.38 -8.35
N ASN A 133 -3.58 5.87 -9.09
CA ASN A 133 -2.92 5.05 -10.11
C ASN A 133 -2.17 3.86 -9.50
N ALA A 134 -1.58 4.02 -8.31
CA ALA A 134 -0.95 2.92 -7.61
C ALA A 134 -1.97 1.85 -7.21
N VAL A 135 -3.10 2.23 -6.60
CA VAL A 135 -4.16 1.28 -6.22
C VAL A 135 -4.75 0.57 -7.42
N THR A 136 -5.04 1.28 -8.52
CA THR A 136 -5.55 0.67 -9.76
C THR A 136 -4.54 -0.28 -10.39
N ARG A 137 -3.23 0.04 -10.31
CA ARG A 137 -2.17 -0.87 -10.77
C ARG A 137 -2.03 -2.08 -9.85
N MET A 138 -2.13 -1.92 -8.53
CA MET A 138 -2.16 -3.04 -7.59
C MET A 138 -3.32 -3.98 -7.89
N ARG A 139 -4.52 -3.45 -8.20
CA ARG A 139 -5.67 -4.27 -8.64
C ARG A 139 -5.28 -5.13 -9.84
N LEU A 140 -4.77 -4.51 -10.90
CA LEU A 140 -4.41 -5.24 -12.13
C LEU A 140 -3.36 -6.33 -11.88
N VAL A 141 -2.31 -6.00 -11.12
CA VAL A 141 -1.20 -6.94 -10.90
C VAL A 141 -1.61 -8.06 -9.95
N ALA A 142 -2.26 -7.75 -8.83
CA ALA A 142 -2.65 -8.77 -7.85
C ALA A 142 -3.68 -9.77 -8.41
N LEU A 143 -4.67 -9.31 -9.20
CA LEU A 143 -5.66 -10.20 -9.80
C LEU A 143 -5.05 -11.07 -10.91
N THR A 144 -4.16 -10.51 -11.75
CA THR A 144 -3.44 -11.33 -12.75
C THR A 144 -2.46 -12.30 -12.11
N MET A 145 -1.79 -11.94 -11.00
CA MET A 145 -0.99 -12.88 -10.22
C MET A 145 -1.83 -14.05 -9.71
N LEU A 146 -3.04 -13.81 -9.20
CA LEU A 146 -3.91 -14.88 -8.71
C LEU A 146 -4.33 -15.86 -9.82
N ALA A 147 -4.74 -15.33 -10.97
CA ALA A 147 -5.08 -16.12 -12.14
C ALA A 147 -3.89 -16.94 -12.68
N ASP A 148 -2.71 -16.30 -12.77
CA ASP A 148 -1.49 -16.95 -13.24
C ASP A 148 -0.96 -18.00 -12.25
N ALA A 149 -1.12 -17.78 -10.94
CA ALA A 149 -0.71 -18.75 -9.93
C ALA A 149 -1.50 -20.06 -10.04
N VAL A 150 -2.83 -19.96 -10.25
CA VAL A 150 -3.69 -21.12 -10.46
C VAL A 150 -3.41 -21.76 -11.83
N THR A 151 -3.14 -20.95 -12.85
CA THR A 151 -2.72 -21.47 -14.17
C THR A 151 -1.41 -22.25 -14.07
N ALA A 152 -0.40 -21.70 -13.39
CA ALA A 152 0.88 -22.36 -13.17
C ALA A 152 0.72 -23.70 -12.45
N LEU A 153 -0.12 -23.72 -11.39
CA LEU A 153 -0.40 -24.95 -10.64
C LEU A 153 -1.05 -26.03 -11.49
N VAL A 154 -2.06 -25.66 -12.29
CA VAL A 154 -2.82 -26.62 -13.09
C VAL A 154 -2.03 -27.11 -14.31
N GLU A 155 -1.18 -26.25 -14.87
CA GLU A 155 -0.38 -26.57 -16.05
C GLU A 155 1.01 -27.12 -15.73
N ASP A 156 1.37 -27.23 -14.44
CA ASP A 156 2.69 -27.68 -13.97
C ASP A 156 3.81 -26.78 -14.55
N ASP A 157 3.58 -25.46 -14.54
CA ASP A 157 4.48 -24.45 -15.13
C ASP A 157 5.28 -23.70 -14.06
N ASP A 158 6.45 -24.25 -13.73
CA ASP A 158 7.42 -23.65 -12.81
C ASP A 158 7.87 -22.24 -13.23
N ALA A 159 7.94 -21.97 -14.53
CA ALA A 159 8.41 -20.68 -15.03
C ALA A 159 7.36 -19.59 -14.75
N LEU A 160 6.08 -19.91 -14.97
CA LEU A 160 4.98 -19.01 -14.62
C LEU A 160 4.88 -18.84 -13.09
N ALA A 161 5.09 -19.90 -12.31
CA ALA A 161 5.11 -19.81 -10.85
C ALA A 161 6.23 -18.86 -10.35
N HIS A 162 7.44 -18.96 -10.89
CA HIS A 162 8.51 -18.02 -10.56
C HIS A 162 8.19 -16.57 -10.96
N ASP A 163 7.57 -16.36 -12.13
CA ASP A 163 7.15 -15.04 -12.57
C ASP A 163 6.07 -14.41 -11.66
N VAL A 164 5.13 -15.22 -11.14
CA VAL A 164 4.18 -14.76 -10.10
C VAL A 164 4.93 -14.30 -8.85
N ILE A 165 5.87 -15.10 -8.35
CA ILE A 165 6.64 -14.77 -7.15
C ILE A 165 7.43 -13.46 -7.33
N GLU A 166 8.00 -13.23 -8.52
CA GLU A 166 8.74 -11.98 -8.80
C GLU A 166 7.81 -10.75 -8.89
N ARG A 167 6.57 -10.90 -9.34
CA ARG A 167 5.58 -9.80 -9.41
C ARG A 167 5.08 -9.33 -8.04
N ASP A 168 5.26 -10.13 -7.01
CA ASP A 168 4.94 -9.76 -5.62
C ASP A 168 5.67 -8.47 -5.19
N ASP A 169 6.95 -8.36 -5.54
CA ASP A 169 7.79 -7.18 -5.28
C ASP A 169 7.18 -5.88 -5.88
N ASP A 170 6.52 -5.97 -7.04
CA ASP A 170 5.85 -4.84 -7.67
C ASP A 170 4.61 -4.39 -6.87
N VAL A 171 3.83 -5.33 -6.33
CA VAL A 171 2.65 -5.04 -5.50
C VAL A 171 3.08 -4.46 -4.16
N ASP A 172 4.09 -5.06 -3.52
CA ASP A 172 4.69 -4.60 -2.27
C ASP A 172 5.18 -3.16 -2.37
N ARG A 173 5.92 -2.86 -3.45
CA ARG A 173 6.43 -1.53 -3.74
C ARG A 173 5.31 -0.49 -3.82
N LEU A 174 4.22 -0.82 -4.50
CA LEU A 174 3.05 0.06 -4.61
C LEU A 174 2.33 0.20 -3.25
N TYR A 175 2.18 -0.88 -2.49
CA TYR A 175 1.58 -0.87 -1.17
C TYR A 175 2.34 0.05 -0.20
N TYR A 176 3.68 -0.03 -0.17
CA TYR A 176 4.50 0.85 0.66
C TYR A 176 4.34 2.31 0.26
N MET A 177 4.24 2.59 -1.06
CA MET A 177 3.99 3.93 -1.56
C MET A 177 2.64 4.48 -1.10
N VAL A 178 1.54 3.72 -1.26
CA VAL A 178 0.20 4.10 -0.78
C VAL A 178 0.22 4.33 0.73
N SER A 179 0.88 3.44 1.48
CA SER A 179 1.01 3.54 2.94
C SER A 179 1.76 4.80 3.37
N ARG A 180 2.81 5.18 2.63
CA ARG A 180 3.55 6.42 2.86
C ARG A 180 2.67 7.65 2.62
N VAL A 181 1.97 7.70 1.49
CA VAL A 181 1.03 8.80 1.16
C VAL A 181 -0.03 8.95 2.24
N PHE A 182 -0.63 7.84 2.67
CA PHE A 182 -1.61 7.85 3.76
C PHE A 182 -1.04 8.42 5.05
N ARG A 183 0.16 8.01 5.49
CA ARG A 183 0.78 8.57 6.71
C ARG A 183 1.17 10.03 6.56
N THR A 184 1.53 10.49 5.36
CA THR A 184 1.79 11.90 5.08
C THR A 184 0.52 12.75 5.26
N VAL A 185 -0.60 12.31 4.69
CA VAL A 185 -1.91 12.97 4.82
C VAL A 185 -2.44 12.98 6.25
N LEU A 186 -2.12 11.94 7.04
CA LEU A 186 -2.48 11.91 8.46
C LEU A 186 -1.70 12.93 9.30
N ARG A 187 -0.40 13.12 9.01
CA ARG A 187 0.48 14.03 9.77
C ARG A 187 0.32 15.48 9.36
N ASN A 188 0.17 15.72 8.06
CA ASN A 188 0.02 17.05 7.50
C ASN A 188 -1.31 17.15 6.75
N PRO A 189 -2.37 17.70 7.38
CA PRO A 189 -3.65 17.88 6.71
C PRO A 189 -3.56 18.74 5.44
N ALA A 190 -2.57 19.64 5.34
CA ALA A 190 -2.34 20.42 4.11
C ALA A 190 -1.91 19.56 2.91
N ALA A 191 -1.31 18.39 3.16
CA ALA A 191 -0.85 17.49 2.11
C ALA A 191 -2.01 16.88 1.31
N ALA A 192 -3.20 16.74 1.90
CA ALA A 192 -4.39 16.26 1.19
C ALA A 192 -4.72 17.13 -0.04
N THR A 193 -4.60 18.46 0.11
CA THR A 193 -4.80 19.41 -0.98
C THR A 193 -3.76 19.25 -2.09
N GLU A 194 -2.50 18.97 -1.73
CA GLU A 194 -1.40 18.80 -2.69
C GLU A 194 -1.50 17.47 -3.45
N ILE A 195 -1.94 16.41 -2.77
CA ILE A 195 -2.16 15.07 -3.34
C ILE A 195 -3.44 15.02 -4.20
N GLY A 196 -4.37 15.96 -4.01
CA GLY A 196 -5.58 16.07 -4.81
C GLY A 196 -6.71 15.11 -4.39
N PHE A 197 -6.61 14.48 -3.22
CA PHE A 197 -7.64 13.60 -2.66
C PHE A 197 -7.97 13.97 -1.22
N GLN A 198 -9.24 13.80 -0.84
CA GLN A 198 -9.67 13.95 0.55
C GLN A 198 -9.02 12.89 1.44
N ARG A 199 -8.91 13.17 2.74
CA ARG A 199 -8.21 12.29 3.70
C ARG A 199 -8.93 10.96 3.84
N GLU A 200 -10.25 10.97 3.75
CA GLU A 200 -11.15 9.83 3.74
C GLU A 200 -10.87 8.95 2.52
N THR A 201 -10.77 9.54 1.33
CA THR A 201 -10.44 8.79 0.10
C THR A 201 -9.06 8.13 0.19
N VAL A 202 -8.07 8.82 0.75
CA VAL A 202 -6.72 8.23 0.94
C VAL A 202 -6.76 7.09 1.96
N PHE A 203 -7.60 7.17 3.00
CA PHE A 203 -7.83 6.07 3.93
C PHE A 203 -8.48 4.86 3.25
N ASP A 204 -9.48 5.09 2.39
CA ASP A 204 -10.15 4.02 1.65
C ASP A 204 -9.18 3.33 0.68
N TYR A 205 -8.34 4.10 -0.01
CA TYR A 205 -7.24 3.57 -0.84
C TYR A 205 -6.22 2.77 -0.06
N GLN A 206 -5.81 3.23 1.14
CA GLN A 206 -4.91 2.45 1.99
C GLN A 206 -5.54 1.11 2.41
N SER A 207 -6.84 1.12 2.71
CA SER A 207 -7.58 -0.07 3.10
C SER A 207 -7.68 -1.07 1.94
N ALA A 208 -7.98 -0.58 0.73
CA ALA A 208 -8.00 -1.40 -0.48
C ALA A 208 -6.62 -1.94 -0.85
N ALA A 209 -5.58 -1.11 -0.81
CA ALA A 209 -4.20 -1.51 -1.11
C ALA A 209 -3.73 -2.67 -0.22
N ARG A 210 -4.06 -2.65 1.08
CA ARG A 210 -3.77 -3.78 1.98
C ARG A 210 -4.48 -5.06 1.56
N GLN A 211 -5.72 -4.97 1.09
CA GLN A 211 -6.44 -6.16 0.63
C GLN A 211 -5.89 -6.71 -0.67
N LEU A 212 -5.42 -5.84 -1.57
CA LEU A 212 -4.77 -6.23 -2.82
C LEU A 212 -3.39 -6.86 -2.59
N GLU A 213 -2.59 -6.33 -1.66
CA GLU A 213 -1.31 -6.94 -1.25
C GLU A 213 -1.53 -8.34 -0.66
N ARG A 214 -2.55 -8.53 0.18
CA ARG A 214 -2.92 -9.86 0.66
C ARG A 214 -3.31 -10.83 -0.45
N ILE A 215 -3.95 -10.37 -1.52
CA ILE A 215 -4.27 -11.23 -2.68
C ILE A 215 -2.98 -11.64 -3.39
N ALA A 216 -2.02 -10.71 -3.56
CA ALA A 216 -0.69 -11.01 -4.11
C ALA A 216 0.06 -12.04 -3.25
N ASP A 217 0.08 -11.87 -1.92
CA ASP A 217 0.65 -12.86 -0.98
C ASP A 217 0.05 -14.26 -1.18
N HIS A 218 -1.27 -14.35 -1.32
CA HIS A 218 -1.97 -15.62 -1.56
C HIS A 218 -1.61 -16.21 -2.93
N ALA A 219 -1.48 -15.39 -3.98
CA ALA A 219 -1.00 -15.83 -5.29
C ALA A 219 0.43 -16.36 -5.21
N THR A 220 1.34 -15.66 -4.53
CA THR A 220 2.73 -16.07 -4.27
C THR A 220 2.79 -17.39 -3.49
N LYS A 221 1.91 -17.59 -2.50
CA LYS A 221 1.78 -18.85 -1.77
C LYS A 221 1.34 -19.99 -2.68
N ILE A 222 0.36 -19.77 -3.57
CA ILE A 222 -0.08 -20.78 -4.54
C ILE A 222 1.07 -21.12 -5.51
N ALA A 223 1.75 -20.12 -6.05
CA ALA A 223 2.91 -20.32 -6.92
C ALA A 223 4.06 -21.06 -6.23
N SER A 224 4.30 -20.79 -4.95
CA SER A 224 5.28 -21.54 -4.16
C SER A 224 4.89 -23.00 -3.98
N ILE A 225 3.60 -23.28 -3.76
CA ILE A 225 3.07 -24.65 -3.70
C ILE A 225 3.26 -25.36 -5.04
N THR A 226 3.03 -24.69 -6.18
CA THR A 226 3.28 -25.25 -7.52
C THR A 226 4.68 -25.84 -7.65
N LEU A 227 5.70 -25.11 -7.16
CA LEU A 227 7.11 -25.55 -7.22
C LEU A 227 7.44 -26.75 -6.30
N GLU A 228 6.54 -27.09 -5.37
CA GLU A 228 6.72 -28.18 -4.41
C GLU A 228 5.89 -29.42 -4.75
N VAL A 229 4.84 -29.27 -5.56
CA VAL A 229 3.95 -30.35 -5.96
C VAL A 229 4.23 -30.77 -7.41
N GLY A 230 3.53 -31.80 -7.87
CA GLY A 230 3.54 -32.16 -9.29
C GLY A 230 2.14 -32.04 -9.90
N THR A 231 1.97 -32.64 -11.07
CA THR A 231 0.73 -32.61 -11.85
C THR A 231 -0.54 -32.85 -11.03
N VAL A 232 -1.50 -31.93 -11.16
CA VAL A 232 -2.80 -31.98 -10.50
C VAL A 232 -3.82 -32.74 -11.37
N ASP A 233 -4.71 -33.52 -10.74
CA ASP A 233 -5.77 -34.24 -11.46
C ASP A 233 -6.74 -33.27 -12.18
N ALA A 234 -7.31 -33.70 -13.30
CA ALA A 234 -8.20 -32.87 -14.12
C ALA A 234 -9.44 -32.38 -13.35
N ALA A 235 -10.03 -33.20 -12.47
CA ALA A 235 -11.22 -32.80 -11.71
C ALA A 235 -10.89 -31.73 -10.66
N VAL A 236 -9.74 -31.86 -10.00
CA VAL A 236 -9.26 -30.82 -9.07
C VAL A 236 -8.91 -29.55 -9.84
N SER A 237 -8.26 -29.68 -11.00
CA SER A 237 -7.88 -28.56 -11.87
C SER A 237 -9.07 -27.73 -12.34
N GLU A 238 -10.15 -28.38 -12.78
CA GLU A 238 -11.41 -27.73 -13.16
C GLU A 238 -12.00 -26.98 -11.96
N GLY A 239 -12.08 -27.65 -10.81
CA GLY A 239 -12.58 -27.05 -9.58
C GLY A 239 -11.77 -25.82 -9.11
N LEU A 240 -10.44 -25.87 -9.19
CA LEU A 240 -9.57 -24.76 -8.81
C LEU A 240 -9.74 -23.56 -9.75
N ARG A 241 -9.89 -23.78 -11.06
CA ARG A 241 -10.18 -22.70 -12.02
C ARG A 241 -11.54 -22.06 -11.76
N ASP A 242 -12.58 -22.86 -11.54
CA ASP A 242 -13.93 -22.37 -11.23
C ASP A 242 -13.96 -21.57 -9.92
N LEU A 243 -13.20 -22.01 -8.91
CA LEU A 243 -13.05 -21.30 -7.64
C LEU A 243 -12.28 -19.99 -7.83
N GLN A 244 -11.20 -20.00 -8.60
CA GLN A 244 -10.39 -18.82 -8.90
C GLN A 244 -11.19 -17.74 -9.63
N GLU A 245 -11.92 -18.09 -10.68
CA GLU A 245 -12.76 -17.13 -11.44
C GLU A 245 -13.81 -16.48 -10.52
N ALA A 246 -14.45 -17.28 -9.66
CA ALA A 246 -15.41 -16.75 -8.69
C ALA A 246 -14.74 -15.87 -7.62
N ALA A 247 -13.54 -16.23 -7.17
CA ALA A 247 -12.79 -15.49 -6.17
C ALA A 247 -12.28 -14.14 -6.70
N GLU A 248 -11.87 -14.05 -7.96
CA GLU A 248 -11.37 -12.83 -8.61
C GLU A 248 -12.48 -11.79 -8.83
N ALA A 249 -13.71 -12.23 -9.13
CA ALA A 249 -14.84 -11.34 -9.41
C ALA A 249 -15.23 -10.43 -8.23
N VAL A 250 -15.02 -10.90 -6.99
CA VAL A 250 -15.37 -10.17 -5.77
C VAL A 250 -14.50 -8.92 -5.57
N PRO A 251 -13.16 -9.01 -5.48
CA PRO A 251 -12.29 -7.83 -5.39
C PRO A 251 -12.39 -6.97 -6.64
N GLU A 252 -12.66 -7.52 -7.82
CA GLU A 252 -12.90 -6.74 -9.03
C GLU A 252 -14.12 -5.80 -8.87
N THR A 253 -15.27 -6.37 -8.52
CA THR A 253 -16.53 -5.63 -8.31
C THR A 253 -16.43 -4.67 -7.12
N ALA A 254 -15.76 -5.08 -6.04
CA ALA A 254 -15.54 -4.23 -4.86
C ALA A 254 -14.66 -3.01 -5.19
N MET A 255 -13.66 -3.17 -6.06
CA MET A 255 -12.83 -2.07 -6.54
C MET A 255 -13.61 -1.13 -7.46
N ASP A 256 -14.51 -1.65 -8.30
CA ASP A 256 -15.40 -0.81 -9.11
C ASP A 256 -16.36 0.00 -8.24
N ALA A 257 -16.88 -0.60 -7.16
CA ALA A 257 -17.68 0.10 -6.16
C ALA A 257 -16.90 1.24 -5.48
N LEU A 258 -15.66 0.96 -5.07
CA LEU A 258 -14.77 1.94 -4.41
C LEU A 258 -14.45 3.14 -5.32
N LEU A 259 -14.28 2.89 -6.62
CA LEU A 259 -13.88 3.90 -7.60
C LEU A 259 -15.07 4.65 -8.23
N SER A 260 -16.31 4.23 -7.95
CA SER A 260 -17.49 4.89 -8.50
C SER A 260 -17.71 6.27 -7.87
N GLU A 261 -17.92 7.27 -8.72
CA GLU A 261 -18.31 8.62 -8.30
C GLU A 261 -19.82 8.73 -7.98
N ASN A 262 -20.61 7.68 -8.29
CA ASN A 262 -22.05 7.64 -8.04
C ASN A 262 -22.36 6.75 -6.84
N SER A 263 -22.90 7.36 -5.77
CA SER A 263 -23.20 6.66 -4.53
C SER A 263 -24.21 5.52 -4.67
N ASP A 264 -25.19 5.64 -5.57
CA ASP A 264 -26.20 4.59 -5.76
C ASP A 264 -25.57 3.38 -6.46
N GLU A 265 -24.76 3.62 -7.49
CA GLU A 265 -24.02 2.58 -8.20
C GLU A 265 -22.99 1.90 -7.29
N ALA A 266 -22.25 2.66 -6.49
CA ALA A 266 -21.30 2.12 -5.51
C ALA A 266 -21.98 1.17 -4.50
N VAL A 267 -23.19 1.50 -4.04
CA VAL A 267 -23.96 0.66 -3.12
C VAL A 267 -24.43 -0.63 -3.80
N ASP A 268 -24.89 -0.55 -5.04
CA ASP A 268 -25.32 -1.72 -5.80
C ASP A 268 -24.13 -2.68 -6.03
N LEU A 269 -23.00 -2.17 -6.56
CA LEU A 269 -21.79 -2.97 -6.79
C LEU A 269 -21.24 -3.59 -5.49
N ALA A 270 -21.20 -2.83 -4.40
CA ALA A 270 -20.75 -3.37 -3.10
C ALA A 270 -21.69 -4.44 -2.55
N SER A 271 -22.99 -4.35 -2.86
CA SER A 271 -23.98 -5.36 -2.49
C SER A 271 -23.80 -6.64 -3.31
N ASP A 272 -23.56 -6.50 -4.61
CA ASP A 272 -23.32 -7.60 -5.54
C ASP A 272 -22.05 -8.37 -5.17
N ALA A 273 -20.93 -7.67 -4.94
CA ALA A 273 -19.67 -8.29 -4.51
C ALA A 273 -19.83 -9.16 -3.23
N ARG A 274 -20.71 -8.75 -2.31
CA ARG A 274 -21.00 -9.51 -1.08
C ARG A 274 -21.97 -10.67 -1.31
N ALA A 275 -22.85 -10.56 -2.29
CA ALA A 275 -23.83 -11.60 -2.61
C ALA A 275 -23.16 -12.87 -3.18
N ASP A 276 -21.96 -12.73 -3.76
CA ASP A 276 -21.20 -13.84 -4.34
C ASP A 276 -20.43 -14.69 -3.32
N LEU A 277 -20.17 -14.17 -2.10
CA LEU A 277 -19.39 -14.87 -1.06
C LEU A 277 -19.91 -16.28 -0.72
N PRO A 278 -21.24 -16.52 -0.53
CA PRO A 278 -21.74 -17.86 -0.26
C PRO A 278 -21.49 -18.86 -1.40
N ALA A 279 -21.38 -18.37 -2.63
CA ALA A 279 -21.10 -19.21 -3.80
C ALA A 279 -19.61 -19.59 -3.89
N ILE A 280 -18.70 -18.72 -3.43
CA ILE A 280 -17.27 -19.05 -3.27
C ILE A 280 -17.11 -20.14 -2.22
N ASP A 281 -17.72 -19.94 -1.05
CA ASP A 281 -17.78 -20.92 0.05
C ASP A 281 -18.27 -22.30 -0.40
N ALA A 282 -19.28 -22.34 -1.28
CA ALA A 282 -19.81 -23.58 -1.82
C ALA A 282 -18.79 -24.26 -2.75
N ARG A 283 -18.21 -23.51 -3.71
CA ARG A 283 -17.18 -24.02 -4.61
C ARG A 283 -15.96 -24.53 -3.86
N ALA A 284 -15.48 -23.80 -2.85
CA ALA A 284 -14.35 -24.22 -2.02
C ALA A 284 -14.60 -25.57 -1.31
N ARG A 285 -15.83 -25.81 -0.83
CA ARG A 285 -16.22 -27.11 -0.26
C ARG A 285 -16.24 -28.20 -1.32
N ASP A 286 -16.81 -27.93 -2.48
CA ASP A 286 -16.90 -28.90 -3.58
C ASP A 286 -15.49 -29.35 -4.03
N VAL A 287 -14.57 -28.39 -4.24
CA VAL A 287 -13.17 -28.69 -4.57
C VAL A 287 -12.47 -29.44 -3.42
N GLY A 288 -12.71 -29.01 -2.17
CA GLY A 288 -12.14 -29.65 -0.99
C GLY A 288 -12.59 -31.10 -0.80
N ASP A 289 -13.81 -31.44 -1.19
CA ASP A 289 -14.31 -32.83 -1.16
C ASP A 289 -13.63 -33.69 -2.23
N VAL A 290 -13.37 -33.15 -3.44
CA VAL A 290 -12.59 -33.84 -4.49
C VAL A 290 -11.15 -34.08 -4.03
N ILE A 291 -10.51 -33.06 -3.43
CA ILE A 291 -9.13 -33.15 -2.92
C ILE A 291 -9.01 -34.22 -1.81
N ARG A 292 -10.03 -34.36 -0.95
CA ARG A 292 -10.02 -35.34 0.15
C ARG A 292 -9.98 -36.79 -0.34
N ASP A 293 -10.48 -37.05 -1.53
CA ASP A 293 -10.52 -38.39 -2.13
C ASP A 293 -9.21 -38.76 -2.87
N LEU A 294 -8.22 -37.86 -2.91
CA LEU A 294 -6.90 -38.15 -3.48
C LEU A 294 -6.14 -39.21 -2.66
N GLU A 295 -5.43 -40.10 -3.35
CA GLU A 295 -4.61 -41.13 -2.71
C GLU A 295 -3.33 -40.57 -2.06
N ASP A 296 -2.80 -39.48 -2.63
CA ASP A 296 -1.61 -38.80 -2.13
C ASP A 296 -1.99 -37.76 -1.07
N ALA A 297 -1.70 -38.09 0.19
CA ALA A 297 -2.03 -37.24 1.33
C ALA A 297 -1.20 -35.95 1.41
N GLU A 298 0.03 -35.95 0.90
CA GLU A 298 0.90 -34.75 0.90
C GLU A 298 0.39 -33.77 -0.16
N LEU A 299 0.10 -34.27 -1.37
CA LEU A 299 -0.53 -33.47 -2.43
C LEU A 299 -1.89 -32.92 -1.99
N ALA A 300 -2.73 -33.75 -1.36
CA ALA A 300 -4.03 -33.31 -0.86
C ALA A 300 -3.91 -32.18 0.18
N GLN A 301 -2.91 -32.26 1.06
CA GLN A 301 -2.65 -31.22 2.04
C GLN A 301 -2.22 -29.90 1.38
N SER A 302 -1.31 -29.95 0.40
CA SER A 302 -0.86 -28.77 -0.34
C SER A 302 -2.01 -28.12 -1.12
N LEU A 303 -2.83 -28.91 -1.81
CA LEU A 303 -3.99 -28.41 -2.55
C LEU A 303 -5.08 -27.83 -1.64
N ALA A 304 -5.24 -28.34 -0.42
CA ALA A 304 -6.14 -27.73 0.57
C ALA A 304 -5.68 -26.31 0.97
N LEU A 305 -4.37 -26.04 1.00
CA LEU A 305 -3.84 -24.69 1.23
C LEU A 305 -4.07 -23.74 0.05
N VAL A 306 -4.17 -24.27 -1.17
CA VAL A 306 -4.55 -23.51 -2.38
C VAL A 306 -6.01 -23.11 -2.27
N VAL A 307 -6.90 -24.05 -1.93
CA VAL A 307 -8.34 -23.76 -1.73
C VAL A 307 -8.53 -22.71 -0.63
N ASP A 308 -7.84 -22.84 0.50
CA ASP A 308 -7.85 -21.85 1.61
C ASP A 308 -7.33 -20.46 1.18
N SER A 309 -6.46 -20.39 0.17
CA SER A 309 -5.96 -19.12 -0.36
C SER A 309 -6.92 -18.48 -1.35
N LEU A 310 -7.82 -19.25 -1.97
CA LEU A 310 -8.83 -18.77 -2.92
C LEU A 310 -10.18 -18.43 -2.26
N SER A 311 -10.50 -18.99 -1.08
CA SER A 311 -11.77 -18.81 -0.36
C SER A 311 -11.70 -17.77 0.74
#